data_AF-A0A7K3PJ87-F1
#
_entry.id   AF-A0A7K3PJ87-F1
#
_cell.length_a   1.000
_cell.length_b   1.000
_cell.length_c   1.000
_cell.angle_alpha   90.00
_cell.angle_beta   90.00
_cell.angle_gamma   90.00
#
_symmetry.space_group_name_H-M   'P 1'
#
loop_
_entity.id
_entity.type
_entity.pdbx_description
1 polymer ?
#
loop_
_entity_poly.entity_id
_entity_poly.type
_entity_poly.pdbx_seq_one_letter_code
_entity_poly.pdbx_strand_id
1 'polypeptide(L)' 'PADRAFARLHAAAAGVPRAARHDPDAVVEHVLRTVLPGGRAEADSEEDVVLLAVRFE' A
#
# COMPACT_ATOMS: atom_id res chain seq x y z
N PRO A 1 12.39 14.14 -2.03
CA PRO A 1 11.02 13.85 -1.51
C PRO A 1 10.39 12.61 -2.15
N ALA A 2 10.36 12.55 -3.50
CA ALA A 2 9.81 11.41 -4.26
C ALA A 2 10.50 10.07 -3.92
N ASP A 3 11.83 10.05 -3.80
CA ASP A 3 12.58 8.81 -3.49
C ASP A 3 12.18 8.19 -2.15
N ARG A 4 11.83 9.03 -1.17
CA ARG A 4 11.40 8.56 0.16
C ARG A 4 10.00 7.94 0.11
N ALA A 5 9.09 8.52 -0.67
CA ALA A 5 7.73 8.00 -0.84
C ALA A 5 7.76 6.66 -1.59
N PHE A 6 8.54 6.58 -2.66
CA PHE A 6 8.71 5.35 -3.42
C PHE A 6 9.39 4.24 -2.61
N ALA A 7 10.46 4.57 -1.87
CA ALA A 7 11.13 3.62 -0.99
C ALA A 7 10.18 3.08 0.10
N ARG A 8 9.30 3.91 0.65
CA ARG A 8 8.30 3.49 1.64
C ARG A 8 7.26 2.55 1.03
N LEU A 9 6.74 2.86 -0.16
CA LEU A 9 5.81 1.99 -0.88
C LEU A 9 6.46 0.63 -1.19
N HIS A 10 7.71 0.64 -1.68
CA HIS A 10 8.45 -0.58 -1.97
C HIS A 10 8.68 -1.44 -0.73
N ALA A 11 9.08 -0.82 0.39
CA ALA A 11 9.25 -1.52 1.66
C ALA A 11 7.93 -2.12 2.17
N ALA A 12 6.81 -1.40 2.03
CA ALA A 12 5.48 -1.91 2.38
C ALA A 12 5.09 -3.12 1.51
N ALA A 13 5.29 -3.06 0.19
CA ALA A 13 5.01 -4.17 -0.70
C ALA A 13 5.91 -5.40 -0.41
N ALA A 14 7.18 -5.17 -0.08
CA ALA A 14 8.11 -6.24 0.30
C ALA A 14 7.72 -6.94 1.62
N GLY A 15 7.00 -6.23 2.51
CA GLY A 15 6.51 -6.71 3.80
C GLY A 15 5.29 -7.62 3.74
N VAL A 16 4.65 -7.79 2.57
CA VAL A 16 3.42 -8.58 2.45
C VAL A 16 3.66 -10.05 2.84
N PRO A 17 2.88 -10.61 3.80
CA PRO A 17 2.97 -12.01 4.19
C PRO A 17 2.76 -12.95 3.00
N ARG A 18 3.54 -14.04 2.92
CA ARG A 18 3.48 -14.98 1.79
C ARG A 18 2.07 -15.49 1.50
N ALA A 19 1.30 -15.81 2.54
CA ALA A 19 -0.08 -16.28 2.41
C ALA A 19 -1.02 -15.25 1.77
N ALA A 20 -0.77 -13.94 1.97
CA ALA A 20 -1.59 -12.86 1.44
C ALA A 20 -1.24 -12.48 -0.01
N ARG A 21 -0.09 -12.88 -0.53
CA ARG A 21 0.38 -12.51 -1.89
C ARG A 21 -0.51 -13.06 -3.01
N HIS A 22 -1.33 -14.03 -2.69
CA HIS A 22 -2.28 -14.65 -3.61
C HIS A 22 -3.61 -13.91 -3.67
N ASP A 23 -3.86 -12.95 -2.78
CA ASP A 23 -5.09 -12.18 -2.75
C ASP A 23 -4.75 -10.71 -3.03
N PRO A 24 -5.08 -10.18 -4.22
CA PRO A 24 -4.84 -8.78 -4.57
C PRO A 24 -5.42 -7.78 -3.57
N ASP A 25 -6.59 -8.07 -3.01
CA ASP A 25 -7.26 -7.18 -2.06
C ASP A 25 -6.50 -7.16 -0.73
N ALA A 26 -6.03 -8.32 -0.27
CA ALA A 26 -5.19 -8.41 0.93
C ALA A 26 -3.83 -7.71 0.76
N VAL A 27 -3.26 -7.70 -0.46
CA VAL A 27 -2.05 -6.94 -0.78
C VAL A 27 -2.31 -5.44 -0.67
N VAL A 28 -3.40 -4.94 -1.28
CA VAL A 28 -3.80 -3.52 -1.24
C VAL A 28 -3.98 -3.07 0.20
N GLU A 29 -4.75 -3.83 0.98
CA GLU A 29 -5.05 -3.51 2.37
C GLU A 29 -3.77 -3.44 3.22
N HIS A 30 -2.85 -4.39 3.03
CA HIS A 30 -1.56 -4.38 3.73
C HIS A 30 -0.74 -3.12 3.41
N VAL A 31 -0.61 -2.79 2.12
CA VAL A 31 0.17 -1.65 1.67
C VAL A 31 -0.44 -0.35 2.19
N LEU A 32 -1.76 -0.17 2.06
CA LEU A 32 -2.47 1.02 2.53
C LEU A 32 -2.31 1.21 4.04
N ARG A 33 -2.53 0.17 4.86
CA ARG A 33 -2.33 0.27 6.32
C ARG A 33 -0.89 0.62 6.71
N THR A 34 0.09 0.16 5.95
CA THR A 34 1.51 0.38 6.24
C THR A 34 1.99 1.77 5.81
N VAL A 35 1.53 2.25 4.65
CA VAL A 35 1.90 3.57 4.12
C VAL A 35 1.02 4.71 4.65
N LEU A 36 -0.18 4.41 5.15
CA LEU A 36 -1.12 5.38 5.74
C LEU A 36 -1.62 4.89 7.12
N PRO A 37 -0.74 4.82 8.13
CA PRO A 37 -1.14 4.39 9.47
C PRO A 37 -2.15 5.39 10.06
N GLY A 38 -3.27 4.87 10.55
CA GLY A 38 -4.34 5.65 11.20
C GLY A 38 -5.51 6.03 10.29
N GLY A 39 -5.67 5.43 9.11
CA GLY A 39 -6.85 5.66 8.26
C GLY A 39 -6.88 7.03 7.57
N ARG A 40 -5.72 7.70 7.46
CA ARG A 40 -5.51 9.03 6.85
C ARG A 40 -5.90 9.19 5.37
N ALA A 41 -6.58 8.20 4.79
CA ALA A 41 -7.45 8.45 3.64
C ALA A 41 -8.59 9.43 4.03
N GLU A 42 -8.97 9.49 5.31
CA GLU A 42 -9.94 10.46 5.81
C GLU A 42 -9.24 11.64 6.51
N ALA A 43 -9.46 12.84 5.95
CA ALA A 43 -9.54 14.17 6.58
C ALA A 43 -8.42 15.22 6.38
N ASP A 44 -7.19 14.90 5.98
CA ASP A 44 -6.16 15.98 5.82
C ASP A 44 -5.02 15.68 4.82
N SER A 45 -5.24 14.73 3.89
CA SER A 45 -4.29 14.52 2.78
C SER A 45 -4.70 15.42 1.61
N GLU A 46 -3.80 16.29 1.13
CA GLU A 46 -4.05 17.13 -0.05
C GLU A 46 -4.22 16.33 -1.35
N GLU A 47 -3.88 15.03 -1.35
CA GLU A 47 -3.93 14.13 -2.51
C GLU A 47 -4.82 12.91 -2.26
N ASP A 48 -5.69 12.61 -3.22
CA ASP A 48 -6.41 11.34 -3.32
C ASP A 48 -5.45 10.23 -3.77
N VAL A 49 -5.27 9.20 -2.94
CA VAL A 49 -4.39 8.07 -3.25
C VAL A 49 -5.21 6.90 -3.78
N VAL A 50 -4.94 6.48 -5.01
CA VAL A 50 -5.51 5.26 -5.61
C VAL A 50 -4.44 4.19 -5.72
N LEU A 51 -4.74 2.98 -5.23
CA LEU A 51 -3.88 1.81 -5.38
C LEU A 51 -4.62 0.73 -6.18
N LEU A 52 -4.03 0.30 -7.31
CA LEU A 52 -4.49 -0.83 -8.10
C LEU A 52 -3.52 -2.00 -7.91
N ALA A 53 -4.03 -3.15 -7.50
CA ALA A 53 -3.27 -4.39 -7.49
C ALA A 53 -3.90 -5.40 -8.44
N VAL A 54 -3.04 -6.07 -9.21
CA VAL A 54 -3.42 -7.17 -10.08
C VAL A 54 -2.40 -8.28 -9.91
N ARG A 55 -2.90 -9.50 -9.70
CA ARG A 55 -2.10 -10.72 -9.71
C ARG A 55 -2.21 -11.36 -11.08
N PHE A 56 -1.08 -11.80 -11.61
CA PHE A 56 -1.01 -12.62 -12.82
C PHE A 56 -0.63 -14.04 -12.40
N GLU A 57 -1.17 -15.03 -13.11
CA GLU A 57 -0.75 -16.44 -13.00
C GLU A 57 0.54 -16.70 -13.77
#